data_AF-A0A2W6V829-F1
#
_entry.id   AF-A0A2W6V829-F1
#
_cell.length_a   1.000
_cell.length_b   1.000
_cell.length_c   1.000
_cell.angle_alpha   90.00
_cell.angle_beta   90.00
_cell.angle_gamma   90.00
#
_symmetry.space_group_name_H-M   'P 1'
#
loop_
_entity.id
_entity.type
_entity.pdbx_description
1 polymer ?
#
loop_
_entity_poly.entity_id
_entity_poly.type
_entity_poly.pdbx_seq_one_letter_code
_entity_poly.pdbx_strand_id
1 'polypeptide(L)'
;MHYARTAAQYAVAIALIVLGVIGVIATHTQYIPCEGVEQFAPACADAMDVPEHFGVLQQFWVIALALTVVAIALARGRAARWVAVGAAGLVLVMNSVTEYLIWLAVWGGHWDVPPGTGYSMAGAMILSGLLVTVSATLGLAPRSVTRPLVTAVPDDIASLVA
;
A
#
# COMPACT_ATOMS: atom_id res chain seq x y z
N MET A 1 -18.30 17.79 -5.15
CA MET A 1 -17.50 16.65 -5.68
C MET A 1 -16.15 16.42 -4.98
N HIS A 2 -15.55 17.39 -4.30
CA HIS A 2 -14.24 17.19 -3.65
C HIS A 2 -14.29 16.20 -2.47
N TYR A 3 -15.25 16.38 -1.57
CA TYR A 3 -15.42 15.53 -0.37
C TYR A 3 -15.71 14.07 -0.71
N ALA A 4 -16.52 13.80 -1.73
CA ALA A 4 -16.86 12.44 -2.14
C ALA A 4 -15.62 11.62 -2.60
N ARG A 5 -14.67 12.26 -3.30
CA ARG A 5 -13.44 11.58 -3.74
C ARG A 5 -12.50 11.29 -2.58
N THR A 6 -12.34 12.24 -1.67
CA THR A 6 -11.49 12.05 -0.49
C THR A 6 -12.09 10.97 0.42
N ALA A 7 -13.41 10.97 0.62
CA ALA A 7 -14.11 9.90 1.35
C ALA A 7 -13.89 8.52 0.70
N ALA A 8 -13.96 8.44 -0.64
CA ALA A 8 -13.65 7.20 -1.36
C ALA A 8 -12.19 6.76 -1.17
N GLN A 9 -11.21 7.67 -1.12
CA GLN A 9 -9.81 7.31 -0.82
C GLN A 9 -9.64 6.79 0.61
N TYR A 10 -10.32 7.37 1.60
CA TYR A 10 -10.30 6.83 2.97
C TYR A 10 -10.96 5.46 3.05
N ALA A 11 -12.06 5.23 2.31
CA ALA A 11 -12.67 3.90 2.22
C ALA A 11 -11.70 2.86 1.63
N VAL A 12 -10.95 3.22 0.58
CA VAL A 12 -9.90 2.38 0.02
C VAL A 12 -8.77 2.10 1.03
N ALA A 13 -8.32 3.12 1.77
CA ALA A 13 -7.32 2.95 2.81
C ALA A 13 -7.76 1.98 3.90
N ILE A 14 -9.00 2.12 4.39
CA ILE A 14 -9.58 1.24 5.39
C ILE A 14 -9.66 -0.20 4.86
N ALA A 15 -10.12 -0.38 3.61
CA ALA A 15 -10.20 -1.70 3.00
C ALA A 15 -8.83 -2.39 2.92
N LEU A 16 -7.78 -1.66 2.56
CA LEU A 16 -6.40 -2.17 2.53
C LEU A 16 -5.90 -2.60 3.92
N ILE A 17 -6.18 -1.79 4.95
CA ILE A 17 -5.80 -2.12 6.34
C ILE A 17 -6.55 -3.36 6.82
N VAL A 18 -7.86 -3.44 6.57
CA VAL A 18 -8.69 -4.59 6.95
C VAL A 18 -8.21 -5.86 6.25
N LEU A 19 -7.93 -5.81 4.94
CA LEU A 19 -7.36 -6.94 4.21
C LEU A 19 -6.03 -7.39 4.81
N GLY A 20 -5.15 -6.45 5.15
CA GLY A 20 -3.89 -6.76 5.81
C GLY A 20 -4.08 -7.41 7.18
N VAL A 21 -4.98 -6.90 8.03
CA VAL A 21 -5.28 -7.52 9.34
C VAL A 21 -5.83 -8.94 9.17
N ILE A 22 -6.75 -9.16 8.23
CA ILE A 22 -7.25 -10.50 7.92
C ILE A 22 -6.11 -11.40 7.45
N GLY A 23 -5.20 -10.88 6.62
CA GLY A 23 -3.99 -11.59 6.19
C GLY A 23 -3.07 -11.99 7.35
N VAL A 24 -2.85 -11.10 8.33
CA VAL A 24 -2.09 -11.42 9.56
C VAL A 24 -2.77 -12.55 10.33
N ILE A 25 -4.07 -12.45 10.56
CA ILE A 25 -4.83 -13.47 11.30
C ILE A 25 -4.76 -14.81 10.57
N ALA A 26 -5.03 -14.83 9.26
CA ALA A 26 -4.97 -16.03 8.45
C ALA A 26 -3.58 -16.67 8.51
N THR A 27 -2.52 -15.87 8.34
CA THR A 27 -1.13 -16.35 8.44
C THR A 27 -0.84 -16.92 9.82
N HIS A 28 -1.25 -16.22 10.88
CA HIS A 28 -1.02 -16.64 12.25
C HIS A 28 -1.72 -17.95 12.58
N THR A 29 -2.97 -18.14 12.14
CA THR A 29 -3.72 -19.38 12.39
C THR A 29 -3.04 -20.62 11.80
N GLN A 30 -2.32 -20.47 10.68
CA GLN A 30 -1.52 -21.55 10.09
C GLN A 30 -0.20 -21.77 10.81
N TYR A 31 0.27 -20.76 11.56
CA TYR A 31 1.52 -20.81 12.31
C TYR A 31 1.40 -21.40 13.71
N ILE A 32 0.19 -21.43 14.29
CA ILE A 32 -0.08 -21.98 15.63
C ILE A 32 0.51 -23.39 15.81
N PRO A 33 0.37 -24.34 14.86
CA PRO A 33 0.96 -25.68 14.98
C PRO A 33 2.50 -25.70 15.04
N CYS A 34 3.15 -24.63 14.58
CA CYS A 34 4.61 -24.47 14.59
C CYS A 34 5.12 -23.77 15.86
N GLU A 35 4.24 -23.25 16.73
CA GLU A 35 4.67 -22.55 17.95
C GLU A 35 5.35 -23.51 18.93
N GLY A 36 6.60 -23.22 19.29
CA GLY A 36 7.39 -24.04 20.21
C GLY A 36 8.13 -25.22 19.56
N VAL A 37 8.03 -25.37 18.24
CA VAL A 37 8.81 -26.33 17.44
C VAL A 37 9.82 -25.56 16.57
N GLU A 38 10.95 -26.17 16.20
CA GLU A 38 11.84 -25.56 15.22
C GLU A 38 11.07 -25.29 13.92
N GLN A 39 11.18 -24.08 13.36
CA GLN A 39 10.44 -23.65 12.16
C GLN A 39 10.70 -24.53 10.93
N PHE A 40 11.76 -25.34 10.96
CA PHE A 40 12.17 -26.26 9.91
C PHE A 40 11.85 -27.72 10.23
N ALA A 41 11.13 -27.98 11.32
CA ALA A 41 10.65 -29.32 11.61
C ALA A 41 9.69 -29.77 10.48
N PRO A 42 9.77 -31.03 10.01
CA PRO A 42 8.93 -31.53 8.91
C PRO A 42 7.43 -31.31 9.15
N ALA A 43 6.98 -31.45 10.40
CA ALA A 43 5.58 -31.20 10.77
C ALA A 43 5.14 -29.73 10.58
N CYS A 44 6.05 -28.78 10.71
CA CYS A 44 5.77 -27.37 10.44
C CYS A 44 5.79 -27.08 8.93
N ALA A 45 6.72 -27.70 8.19
CA ALA A 45 6.76 -27.59 6.73
C ALA A 45 5.46 -28.13 6.10
N ASP A 46 5.02 -29.33 6.49
CA ASP A 46 3.78 -29.95 5.98
C ASP A 46 2.53 -29.12 6.31
N ALA A 47 2.49 -28.45 7.48
CA ALA A 47 1.39 -27.58 7.87
C ALA A 47 1.38 -26.24 7.10
N MET A 48 2.54 -25.78 6.63
CA MET A 48 2.70 -24.54 5.89
C MET A 48 2.55 -24.72 4.38
N ASP A 49 2.74 -25.94 3.87
CA ASP A 49 2.64 -26.28 2.44
C ASP A 49 1.19 -26.56 1.97
N VAL A 50 0.19 -26.07 2.71
CA VAL A 50 -1.23 -26.26 2.37
C VAL A 50 -1.63 -25.30 1.24
N PRO A 51 -2.00 -25.81 0.05
CA PRO A 51 -2.26 -24.99 -1.14
C PRO A 51 -3.37 -23.95 -0.96
N GLU A 52 -4.35 -24.24 -0.10
CA GLU A 52 -5.51 -23.39 0.15
C GLU A 52 -5.14 -22.06 0.83
N HIS A 53 -4.09 -22.04 1.66
CA HIS A 53 -3.65 -20.83 2.34
C HIS A 53 -3.06 -19.81 1.36
N PHE A 54 -2.25 -20.31 0.42
CA PHE A 54 -1.61 -19.47 -0.59
C PHE A 54 -2.62 -18.88 -1.58
N GLY A 55 -3.63 -19.66 -1.98
CA GLY A 55 -4.68 -19.19 -2.88
C GLY A 55 -5.47 -18.00 -2.32
N VAL A 56 -5.75 -17.98 -1.02
CA VAL A 56 -6.49 -16.87 -0.36
C VAL A 56 -5.63 -15.61 -0.28
N LEU A 57 -4.36 -15.73 0.10
CA LEU A 57 -3.43 -14.59 0.18
C LEU A 57 -3.17 -13.97 -1.21
N GLN A 58 -3.05 -14.80 -2.26
CA GLN A 58 -2.92 -14.32 -3.64
C GLN A 58 -4.16 -13.51 -4.09
N GLN A 59 -5.37 -13.92 -3.69
CA GLN A 59 -6.58 -13.14 -3.98
C GLN A 59 -6.57 -11.78 -3.28
N PHE A 60 -6.15 -11.72 -2.00
CA PHE A 60 -6.04 -10.46 -1.26
C PHE A 60 -5.04 -9.51 -1.91
N TRP A 61 -3.96 -10.04 -2.48
CA TRP A 61 -3.01 -9.24 -3.24
C TRP A 61 -3.64 -8.59 -4.48
N VAL A 62 -4.37 -9.36 -5.30
CA VAL A 62 -5.05 -8.80 -6.50
C VAL A 62 -6.04 -7.70 -6.10
N ILE A 63 -6.81 -7.94 -5.03
CA ILE A 63 -7.75 -6.96 -4.50
C ILE A 63 -7.01 -5.71 -4.01
N ALA A 64 -5.92 -5.87 -3.26
CA ALA A 64 -5.11 -4.77 -2.77
C ALA A 64 -4.53 -3.94 -3.92
N LEU A 65 -4.03 -4.59 -4.97
CA LEU A 65 -3.52 -3.91 -6.16
C LEU A 65 -4.63 -3.10 -6.85
N ALA A 66 -5.81 -3.71 -7.08
CA ALA A 66 -6.95 -3.02 -7.66
C ALA A 66 -7.37 -1.79 -6.83
N LEU A 67 -7.40 -1.93 -5.50
CA LEU A 67 -7.67 -0.84 -4.56
C LEU A 67 -6.64 0.29 -4.68
N THR A 68 -5.34 -0.02 -4.80
CA THR A 68 -4.31 1.02 -5.00
C THR A 68 -4.45 1.74 -6.35
N VAL A 69 -4.88 1.04 -7.41
CA VAL A 69 -5.21 1.68 -8.71
C VAL A 69 -6.37 2.66 -8.57
N VAL A 70 -7.42 2.28 -7.82
CA VAL A 70 -8.52 3.18 -7.49
C VAL A 70 -8.02 4.40 -6.71
N ALA A 71 -7.13 4.21 -5.72
CA ALA A 71 -6.53 5.32 -4.98
C ALA A 71 -5.77 6.30 -5.89
N ILE A 72 -4.99 5.80 -6.86
CA ILE A 72 -4.25 6.61 -7.85
C ILE A 72 -5.21 7.43 -8.73
N ALA A 73 -6.33 6.82 -9.15
CA ALA A 73 -7.34 7.49 -9.96
C ALA A 73 -8.05 8.61 -9.19
N LEU A 74 -8.24 8.43 -7.88
CA LEU A 74 -8.89 9.41 -7.01
C LEU A 74 -7.95 10.53 -6.54
N ALA A 75 -6.63 10.31 -6.56
CA ALA A 75 -5.63 11.24 -6.02
C ALA A 75 -5.60 12.59 -6.74
N ARG A 76 -5.59 13.68 -5.96
CA ARG A 76 -5.54 15.06 -6.46
C ARG A 76 -4.20 15.70 -6.20
N GLY A 77 -3.56 16.16 -7.27
CA GLY A 77 -2.24 16.79 -7.21
C GLY A 77 -1.10 15.78 -7.39
N ARG A 78 0.06 16.28 -7.83
CA ARG A 78 1.22 15.43 -8.15
C ARG A 78 1.72 14.68 -6.92
N ALA A 79 1.85 15.35 -5.77
CA ALA A 79 2.33 14.73 -4.54
C ALA A 79 1.43 13.57 -4.09
N ALA A 80 0.11 13.79 -3.97
CA ALA A 80 -0.84 12.74 -3.61
C ALA A 80 -0.78 11.54 -4.58
N ARG A 81 -0.72 11.81 -5.89
CA ARG A 81 -0.63 10.75 -6.90
C ARG A 81 0.66 9.94 -6.77
N TRP A 82 1.80 10.57 -6.52
CA TRP A 82 3.06 9.85 -6.29
C TRP A 82 3.04 8.98 -5.04
N VAL A 83 2.43 9.45 -3.95
CA VAL A 83 2.24 8.64 -2.75
C VAL A 83 1.34 7.42 -3.03
N ALA A 84 0.23 7.61 -3.76
CA ALA A 84 -0.65 6.50 -4.15
C ALA A 84 0.04 5.50 -5.10
N VAL A 85 0.90 5.98 -6.01
CA VAL A 85 1.75 5.12 -6.85
C VAL A 85 2.75 4.35 -5.99
N GLY A 86 3.34 4.98 -4.98
CA GLY A 86 4.20 4.31 -3.99
C GLY A 86 3.48 3.19 -3.25
N ALA A 87 2.21 3.37 -2.89
CA ALA A 87 1.38 2.32 -2.28
C ALA A 87 1.16 1.12 -3.22
N ALA A 88 0.90 1.38 -4.51
CA ALA A 88 0.80 0.32 -5.51
C ALA A 88 2.14 -0.39 -5.73
N GLY A 89 3.24 0.38 -5.79
CA GLY A 89 4.60 -0.14 -5.91
C GLY A 89 4.98 -1.03 -4.73
N LEU A 90 4.59 -0.66 -3.51
CA LEU A 90 4.81 -1.48 -2.32
C LEU A 90 4.07 -2.82 -2.41
N VAL A 91 2.80 -2.81 -2.80
CA VAL A 91 2.01 -4.05 -3.00
C VAL A 91 2.63 -4.95 -4.08
N LEU A 92 3.09 -4.34 -5.19
CA LEU A 92 3.75 -5.06 -6.28
C LEU A 92 5.10 -5.66 -5.84
N VAL A 93 5.98 -4.83 -5.28
CA VAL A 93 7.33 -5.24 -4.89
C VAL A 93 7.28 -6.27 -3.79
N MET A 94 6.46 -6.10 -2.76
CA MET A 94 6.36 -7.10 -1.70
C MET A 94 5.81 -8.41 -2.24
N ASN A 95 4.85 -8.42 -3.17
CA ASN A 95 4.43 -9.68 -3.79
C ASN A 95 5.56 -10.32 -4.63
N SER A 96 6.20 -9.56 -5.51
CA SER A 96 7.25 -10.09 -6.39
C SER A 96 8.53 -10.51 -5.66
N VAL A 97 8.93 -9.78 -4.61
CA VAL A 97 10.09 -10.10 -3.78
C VAL A 97 9.80 -11.31 -2.90
N THR A 98 8.59 -11.40 -2.34
CA THR A 98 8.18 -12.51 -1.47
C THR A 98 7.93 -13.80 -2.26
N GLU A 99 7.32 -13.74 -3.45
CA GLU A 99 7.10 -14.93 -4.29
C GLU A 99 8.37 -15.41 -5.02
N TYR A 100 9.25 -14.51 -5.47
CA TYR A 100 10.33 -14.90 -6.39
C TYR A 100 11.75 -14.77 -5.81
N LEU A 101 12.10 -13.66 -5.15
CA LEU A 101 13.51 -13.41 -4.78
C LEU A 101 13.94 -14.11 -3.49
N ILE A 102 13.08 -14.20 -2.49
CA ILE A 102 13.36 -14.98 -1.27
C ILE A 102 13.35 -16.49 -1.59
N TRP A 103 12.44 -16.91 -2.46
CA TRP A 103 12.28 -18.28 -2.93
C TRP A 103 13.51 -18.80 -3.69
N LEU A 104 14.04 -17.99 -4.61
CA LEU A 104 15.19 -18.35 -5.45
C LEU A 104 16.53 -18.23 -4.69
N ALA A 105 16.64 -17.29 -3.75
CA ALA A 105 17.87 -17.06 -3.00
C ALA A 105 18.08 -18.03 -1.82
N VAL A 106 17.01 -18.56 -1.22
CA VAL A 106 17.11 -19.37 0.01
C VAL A 106 16.84 -20.87 -0.24
N TRP A 107 15.99 -21.26 -1.20
CA TRP A 107 15.42 -22.61 -1.24
C TRP A 107 15.54 -23.38 -2.56
N GLY A 108 16.30 -22.89 -3.55
CA GLY A 108 16.67 -23.68 -4.74
C GLY A 108 15.52 -24.15 -5.64
N GLY A 109 14.30 -23.67 -5.42
CA GLY A 109 13.16 -23.89 -6.30
C GLY A 109 12.19 -25.01 -5.92
N HIS A 110 12.09 -25.40 -4.64
CA HIS A 110 10.96 -26.19 -4.13
C HIS A 110 9.85 -25.27 -3.60
N TRP A 111 8.59 -25.69 -3.69
CA TRP A 111 7.40 -24.85 -3.43
C TRP A 111 7.21 -24.44 -1.96
N ASP A 112 8.17 -24.74 -1.10
CA ASP A 112 8.16 -24.39 0.33
C ASP A 112 8.26 -22.87 0.50
N VAL A 113 7.13 -22.25 0.83
CA VAL A 113 7.10 -20.81 1.08
C VAL A 113 7.72 -20.55 2.46
N PRO A 114 8.73 -19.66 2.57
CA PRO A 114 9.39 -19.41 3.85
C PRO A 114 8.37 -19.02 4.94
N PRO A 115 8.56 -19.50 6.18
CA PRO A 115 7.74 -19.07 7.30
C PRO A 115 7.78 -17.54 7.43
N GLY A 116 6.61 -16.91 7.40
CA GLY A 116 6.42 -15.47 7.61
C GLY A 116 6.23 -14.59 6.36
N THR A 117 6.25 -15.18 5.16
CA THR A 117 5.86 -14.49 3.91
C THR A 117 4.45 -13.90 3.96
N GLY A 118 3.48 -14.61 4.55
CA GLY A 118 2.12 -14.13 4.78
C GLY A 118 2.07 -12.84 5.63
N TYR A 119 2.93 -12.71 6.65
CA TYR A 119 3.03 -11.50 7.46
C TYR A 119 3.61 -10.32 6.67
N SER A 120 4.57 -10.58 5.79
CA SER A 120 5.17 -9.53 4.95
C SER A 120 4.17 -9.01 3.92
N MET A 121 3.40 -9.90 3.28
CA MET A 121 2.31 -9.53 2.38
C MET A 121 1.22 -8.74 3.10
N ALA A 122 0.78 -9.22 4.27
CA ALA A 122 -0.21 -8.54 5.09
C ALA A 122 0.27 -7.15 5.57
N GLY A 123 1.53 -7.05 6.00
CA GLY A 123 2.17 -5.80 6.40
C GLY A 123 2.24 -4.79 5.25
N ALA A 124 2.51 -5.27 4.03
CA ALA A 124 2.49 -4.43 2.82
C ALA A 124 1.10 -3.81 2.57
N MET A 125 0.02 -4.59 2.75
CA MET A 125 -1.35 -4.09 2.59
C MET A 125 -1.67 -3.00 3.64
N ILE A 126 -1.29 -3.22 4.90
CA ILE A 126 -1.47 -2.24 5.98
C ILE A 126 -0.72 -0.95 5.65
N LEU A 127 0.56 -1.05 5.31
CA LEU A 127 1.40 0.11 5.00
C LEU A 127 0.90 0.84 3.75
N SER A 128 0.41 0.11 2.74
CA SER A 128 -0.25 0.72 1.58
C SER A 128 -1.53 1.46 1.96
N GLY A 129 -2.34 0.94 2.88
CA GLY A 129 -3.49 1.67 3.42
C GLY A 129 -3.09 2.98 4.12
N LEU A 130 -1.99 2.97 4.88
CA LEU A 130 -1.42 4.18 5.49
C LEU A 130 -0.94 5.18 4.43
N LEU A 131 -0.25 4.73 3.38
CA LEU A 131 0.16 5.59 2.27
C LEU A 131 -1.04 6.18 1.53
N VAL A 132 -2.11 5.42 1.31
CA VAL A 132 -3.35 5.94 0.72
C VAL A 132 -4.01 6.98 1.63
N THR A 133 -3.94 6.80 2.95
CA THR A 133 -4.39 7.82 3.93
C THR A 133 -3.58 9.12 3.78
N VAL A 134 -2.26 9.03 3.67
CA VAL A 134 -1.39 10.19 3.41
C VAL A 134 -1.72 10.85 2.08
N SER A 135 -1.93 10.07 1.02
CA SER A 135 -2.37 10.58 -0.29
C SER A 135 -3.69 11.36 -0.18
N ALA A 136 -4.67 10.85 0.58
CA ALA A 136 -5.96 11.52 0.76
C ALA A 136 -5.80 12.86 1.48
N THR A 137 -4.98 12.90 2.54
CA THR A 137 -4.68 14.10 3.30
C THR A 137 -3.95 15.15 2.45
N LEU A 138 -2.97 14.74 1.63
CA LEU A 138 -2.29 15.65 0.69
C LEU A 138 -3.25 16.22 -0.35
N GLY A 139 -4.28 15.47 -0.74
CA GLY A 139 -5.33 15.92 -1.66
C GLY A 139 -6.23 17.03 -1.11
N LEU A 140 -6.22 17.25 0.21
CA LEU A 140 -6.95 18.31 0.90
C LEU A 140 -6.16 19.62 1.02
N ALA A 141 -4.86 19.61 0.73
CA ALA A 141 -4.02 20.80 0.87
C ALA A 141 -4.54 21.95 -0.02
N PRO A 142 -4.68 23.18 0.53
CA PRO A 142 -5.08 24.33 -0.27
C PRO A 142 -4.12 24.53 -1.43
N ARG A 143 -4.63 24.71 -2.65
CA ARG A 143 -3.79 25.21 -3.73
C ARG A 143 -3.36 26.61 -3.32
N SER A 144 -2.07 26.81 -3.08
CA SER A 144 -1.50 28.14 -3.03
C SER A 144 -1.83 28.80 -4.36
N VAL A 145 -2.83 29.69 -4.34
CA VAL A 145 -3.06 30.61 -5.45
C VAL A 145 -1.87 31.56 -5.37
N THR A 146 -0.80 31.24 -6.10
CA THR A 146 0.16 32.25 -6.54
C THR A 146 -0.61 33.20 -7.46
N ARG A 147 -1.40 34.08 -6.85
CA ARG A 147 -1.87 35.27 -7.54
C ARG A 147 -0.59 36.03 -7.82
N PRO A 148 -0.17 36.24 -9.08
CA PRO A 148 0.88 37.22 -9.32
C PRO A 148 0.37 38.50 -8.68
N LEU A 149 1.10 38.99 -7.68
CA LEU A 149 0.90 40.32 -7.15
C LEU A 149 1.33 41.25 -8.29
N VAL A 150 0.44 41.44 -9.28
CA VAL A 150 0.55 42.55 -10.20
C VAL A 150 0.28 43.76 -9.31
N THR A 151 1.34 44.29 -8.71
CA THR A 151 1.36 45.67 -8.26
C THR A 151 1.17 46.48 -9.54
N ALA A 152 -0.08 46.71 -9.93
CA ALA A 152 -0.42 47.83 -10.77
C ALA A 152 0.08 49.04 -9.97
N VAL A 153 1.25 49.54 -10.32
CA VAL A 153 1.69 50.86 -9.88
C VAL A 153 0.61 51.80 -10.43
N PRO A 154 -0.16 52.49 -9.57
CA PRO A 154 -1.09 53.49 -10.06
C PRO A 154 -0.29 54.50 -10.88
N ASP A 155 -0.78 54.84 -12.09
CA ASP A 155 -0.12 55.79 -12.99
C ASP A 155 0.23 57.12 -12.29
N ASP A 156 -0.47 57.43 -11.20
CA ASP A 156 -0.25 58.59 -10.33
C ASP A 156 1.13 58.62 -9.64
N ILE A 157 1.83 57.49 -9.48
CA ILE A 157 3.17 57.44 -8.87
C ILE A 157 4.27 57.62 -9.94
N ALA A 158 4.00 57.28 -11.20
CA ALA A 158 4.97 57.43 -12.29
C ALA A 158 5.29 58.90 -12.61
N SER A 159 4.37 59.83 -12.27
CA SER A 159 4.56 61.27 -12.47
C SER A 159 5.32 61.98 -11.35
N LEU A 160 5.56 61.32 -10.21
CA LEU A 160 6.29 61.87 -9.07
C LEU A 160 7.81 61.60 -9.11
N VAL A 161 8.28 60.83 -10.10
CA VAL A 161 9.69 60.40 -10.24
C VAL A 161 10.33 60.94 -11.54
N ALA A 162 9.64 61.82 -12.27
CA ALA A 162 10.17 62.58 -13.41
C ALA A 162 10.42 64.04 -13.03
#